data_AF-A0A662Y615-F1
#
_entry.id   AF-A0A662Y615-F1
#
_cell.length_a   1.000
_cell.length_b   1.000
_cell.length_c   1.000
_cell.angle_alpha   90.00
_cell.angle_beta   90.00
_cell.angle_gamma   90.00
#
_symmetry.space_group_name_H-M   'P 1'
#
loop_
_entity.id
_entity.type
_entity.pdbx_description
1 polymer ?
#
loop_
_entity_poly.entity_id
_entity_poly.type
_entity_poly.pdbx_seq_one_letter_code
_entity_poly.pdbx_strand_id
1 'polypeptide(L)'
;MTDQVQGRVFARLALFPTLPEDLREETAAAQTLLTEKKAEVFTVHHAALVKVPQSVRGKELVDFLEKWVKEQKAPAEVEAEVEAEAEKTEETVEAAAEPETKAVEAPKEEEVAAKEEEEAPKEEEAAKEEEAAKEEEVKEEAAVEEPKKEEKKKEKKVEAPPSPYRLRAKEIAEALVVAGFLTPYKDRIKNFLAEAPKEYVTDSELLVPVAEAITEAKDTTVWSVVDGAIYASQLKRKAGVFSAFTQGKDVYVVANEKTKKLYLFESDVARTCVAEYVAADGFVQFDHAHFPFGVKLVHGDKFELLNLVTKEAQEAFLNTLLNVGVQYREVHNLAVEEVKSFYELKDFDMDKKEVTMDTYKGKVVLVVNVSSKCGLTPINYPELAQLDEKYREQGLEILAFPCNQFLQQEPGTHEEIMEFVKQYNCKFQFFEKADVNGATARPVFTYLKAKLPGSFGNYIKWNFTKFLVDRNGQPYKRFAPKENPLSFEEDIKELLAKLPDPEPVEEEPKAEEAEAAKPEEAKEEEVATEKVEEVEAVEPAKTEEVVTEATTTTPAVTAP
;
A
#
# COMPACT_ATOMS: atom_id res chain seq x y z
N MET A 1 -0.41 -11.63 8.94
CA MET A 1 -0.79 -10.27 8.49
C MET A 1 -1.32 -10.36 7.07
N THR A 2 -2.18 -9.46 6.63
CA THR A 2 -2.56 -9.37 5.21
C THR A 2 -1.37 -8.84 4.39
N ASP A 3 -1.30 -9.17 3.10
CA ASP A 3 -0.23 -8.69 2.18
C ASP A 3 -0.14 -7.15 2.06
N GLN A 4 -1.14 -6.44 2.61
CA GLN A 4 -1.31 -4.99 2.61
C GLN A 4 -0.60 -4.28 3.79
N VAL A 5 -0.04 -5.02 4.75
CA VAL A 5 0.66 -4.46 5.93
C VAL A 5 2.13 -4.88 5.89
N GLN A 6 3.01 -3.92 5.58
CA GLN A 6 4.42 -4.12 5.23
C GLN A 6 5.34 -3.15 6.01
N GLY A 7 6.64 -3.46 6.10
CA GLY A 7 7.65 -2.59 6.73
C GLY A 7 8.24 -3.17 8.02
N ARG A 8 9.41 -2.66 8.43
CA ARG A 8 10.24 -3.26 9.49
C ARG A 8 9.56 -3.30 10.86
N VAL A 9 8.73 -2.32 11.21
CA VAL A 9 7.94 -2.33 12.46
C VAL A 9 6.98 -3.52 12.50
N PHE A 10 6.19 -3.71 11.44
CA PHE A 10 5.23 -4.81 11.37
C PHE A 10 5.93 -6.16 11.28
N ALA A 11 7.04 -6.26 10.54
CA ALA A 11 7.87 -7.46 10.53
C ALA A 11 8.36 -7.84 11.95
N ARG A 12 8.92 -6.89 12.71
CA ARG A 12 9.36 -7.11 14.10
C ARG A 12 8.22 -7.57 15.01
N LEU A 13 7.07 -6.92 14.94
CA LEU A 13 5.91 -7.31 15.76
C LEU A 13 5.32 -8.67 15.36
N ALA A 14 5.52 -9.13 14.12
CA ALA A 14 5.17 -10.50 13.73
C ALA A 14 6.14 -11.55 14.30
N LEU A 15 7.40 -11.18 14.57
CA LEU A 15 8.40 -12.06 15.20
C LEU A 15 8.24 -12.15 16.73
N PHE A 16 7.75 -11.12 17.43
CA PHE A 16 7.69 -11.15 18.89
C PHE A 16 6.90 -12.36 19.45
N PRO A 17 5.72 -12.73 18.93
CA PRO A 17 4.96 -13.90 19.41
C PRO A 17 5.62 -15.25 19.12
N THR A 18 6.62 -15.32 18.22
CA THR A 18 7.34 -16.55 17.90
C THR A 18 8.61 -16.75 18.74
N LEU A 19 8.93 -15.80 19.62
CA LEU A 19 10.04 -15.95 20.57
C LEU A 19 9.66 -16.95 21.69
N PRO A 20 10.65 -17.66 22.28
CA PRO A 20 10.44 -18.51 23.45
C PRO A 20 9.67 -17.80 24.57
N GLU A 21 8.81 -18.55 25.27
CA GLU A 21 7.88 -17.99 26.26
C GLU A 21 8.62 -17.31 27.44
N ASP A 22 9.63 -17.99 27.96
CA ASP A 22 10.58 -17.49 28.95
C ASP A 22 11.26 -16.18 28.51
N LEU A 23 11.65 -16.07 27.23
CA LEU A 23 12.24 -14.85 26.68
C LEU A 23 11.21 -13.72 26.57
N ARG A 24 9.94 -14.02 26.23
CA ARG A 24 8.86 -13.03 26.20
C ARG A 24 8.52 -12.50 27.60
N GLU A 25 8.51 -13.38 28.60
CA GLU A 25 8.30 -13.01 30.02
C GLU A 25 9.46 -12.16 30.57
N GLU A 26 10.71 -12.61 30.41
CA GLU A 26 11.89 -11.83 30.80
C GLU A 26 11.96 -10.49 30.04
N THR A 27 11.50 -10.43 28.77
CA THR A 27 11.37 -9.16 28.04
C THR A 27 10.35 -8.23 28.68
N ALA A 28 9.17 -8.70 29.07
CA ALA A 28 8.15 -7.87 29.74
C ALA A 28 8.63 -7.37 31.11
N ALA A 29 9.34 -8.21 31.86
CA ALA A 29 9.99 -7.81 33.11
C ALA A 29 11.10 -6.76 32.87
N ALA A 30 11.89 -6.91 31.80
CA ALA A 30 12.90 -5.93 31.40
C ALA A 30 12.29 -4.59 30.97
N GLN A 31 11.14 -4.58 30.28
CA GLN A 31 10.41 -3.34 29.95
C GLN A 31 10.02 -2.56 31.22
N THR A 32 9.53 -3.29 32.24
CA THR A 32 9.19 -2.71 33.55
C THR A 32 10.44 -2.12 34.22
N LEU A 33 11.50 -2.91 34.35
CA LEU A 33 12.77 -2.49 34.94
C LEU A 33 13.36 -1.25 34.26
N LEU A 34 13.40 -1.24 32.92
CA LEU A 34 13.94 -0.14 32.13
C LEU A 34 13.09 1.13 32.20
N THR A 35 11.79 0.99 32.50
CA THR A 35 10.89 2.13 32.75
C THR A 35 11.14 2.72 34.14
N GLU A 36 11.20 1.88 35.17
CA GLU A 36 11.48 2.30 36.56
C GLU A 36 12.87 2.92 36.71
N LYS A 37 13.88 2.30 36.08
CA LYS A 37 15.29 2.70 36.14
C LYS A 37 15.72 3.54 34.93
N LYS A 38 14.79 4.25 34.27
CA LYS A 38 15.09 4.97 33.02
C LYS A 38 16.27 5.94 33.12
N ALA A 39 16.48 6.56 34.28
CA ALA A 39 17.58 7.49 34.54
C ALA A 39 18.94 6.81 34.86
N GLU A 40 18.95 5.51 35.20
CA GLU A 40 20.18 4.72 35.35
C GLU A 40 20.70 4.22 34.00
N VAL A 41 19.80 3.97 33.03
CA VAL A 41 20.11 3.30 31.76
C VAL A 41 20.15 4.25 30.56
N PHE A 42 19.18 5.16 30.45
CA PHE A 42 19.09 6.09 29.33
C PHE A 42 19.67 7.45 29.72
N THR A 43 20.38 8.06 28.76
CA THR A 43 20.99 9.38 28.94
C THR A 43 20.65 10.30 27.77
N VAL A 44 20.73 11.62 28.03
CA VAL A 44 20.64 12.64 26.99
C VAL A 44 22.01 12.82 26.36
N HIS A 45 22.13 12.58 25.05
CA HIS A 45 23.40 12.71 24.33
C HIS A 45 23.58 14.11 23.72
N HIS A 46 24.82 14.52 23.50
CA HIS A 46 25.21 15.90 23.19
C HIS A 46 24.81 16.37 21.76
N ALA A 47 25.20 17.59 21.38
CA ALA A 47 24.55 18.46 20.38
C ALA A 47 24.35 17.90 18.95
N ALA A 48 24.97 16.78 18.58
CA ALA A 48 24.69 16.09 17.31
C ALA A 48 23.36 15.29 17.32
N LEU A 49 22.79 15.01 18.50
CA LEU A 49 21.65 14.11 18.70
C LEU A 49 20.37 14.80 19.23
N VAL A 50 20.32 16.15 19.16
CA VAL A 50 19.28 17.07 19.71
C VAL A 50 17.81 16.71 19.43
N LYS A 51 17.53 15.78 18.51
CA LYS A 51 16.17 15.31 18.17
C LYS A 51 15.76 14.00 18.87
N VAL A 52 16.55 13.50 19.82
CA VAL A 52 16.24 12.29 20.60
C VAL A 52 16.40 12.61 22.09
N PRO A 53 15.33 12.59 22.90
CA PRO A 53 15.39 13.02 24.30
C PRO A 53 16.12 12.04 25.21
N GLN A 54 16.17 10.75 24.87
CA GLN A 54 16.79 9.69 25.67
C GLN A 54 17.37 8.61 24.75
N SER A 55 18.55 8.05 25.08
CA SER A 55 19.11 6.87 24.40
C SER A 55 20.21 6.17 25.21
N VAL A 56 20.53 4.92 24.85
CA VAL A 56 21.54 4.06 25.49
C VAL A 56 22.37 3.34 24.43
N ARG A 57 23.65 3.03 24.67
CA ARG A 57 24.41 2.16 23.75
C ARG A 57 24.12 0.68 24.01
N GLY A 58 24.19 -0.15 22.96
CA GLY A 58 23.97 -1.59 23.06
C GLY A 58 24.81 -2.25 24.15
N LYS A 59 26.08 -1.86 24.29
CA LYS A 59 26.94 -2.36 25.38
C LYS A 59 26.41 -1.97 26.76
N GLU A 60 26.06 -0.71 26.96
CA GLU A 60 25.58 -0.18 28.25
C GLU A 60 24.26 -0.88 28.67
N LEU A 61 23.38 -1.13 27.70
CA LEU A 61 22.14 -1.89 27.91
C LEU A 61 22.41 -3.37 28.26
N VAL A 62 23.29 -4.04 27.51
CA VAL A 62 23.61 -5.45 27.74
C VAL A 62 24.35 -5.63 29.07
N ASP A 63 25.31 -4.77 29.41
CA ASP A 63 26.02 -4.79 30.69
C ASP A 63 25.05 -4.61 31.88
N PHE A 64 24.00 -3.77 31.73
CA PHE A 64 22.95 -3.58 32.73
C PHE A 64 22.02 -4.80 32.85
N LEU A 65 21.56 -5.35 31.73
CA LEU A 65 20.70 -6.53 31.70
C LEU A 65 21.43 -7.79 32.18
N GLU A 66 22.72 -7.96 31.87
CA GLU A 66 23.57 -9.07 32.32
C GLU A 66 23.63 -9.12 33.85
N LYS A 67 23.81 -7.95 34.49
CA LYS A 67 23.77 -7.83 35.95
C LYS A 67 22.41 -8.24 36.51
N TRP A 68 21.31 -7.75 35.93
CA TRP A 68 19.96 -8.05 36.40
C TRP A 68 19.58 -9.53 36.25
N VAL A 69 19.89 -10.16 35.11
CA VAL A 69 19.67 -11.61 34.89
C VAL A 69 20.48 -12.43 35.90
N LYS A 70 21.73 -12.03 36.19
CA LYS A 70 22.54 -12.68 37.21
C LYS A 70 21.95 -12.54 38.62
N GLU A 71 21.46 -11.36 38.99
CA GLU A 71 20.81 -11.12 40.28
C GLU A 71 19.53 -11.96 40.46
N GLN A 72 18.81 -12.27 39.38
CA GLN A 72 17.65 -13.18 39.42
C GLN A 72 18.00 -14.66 39.54
N LYS A 73 19.08 -15.11 38.90
CA LYS A 73 19.44 -16.55 38.83
C LYS A 73 20.37 -17.01 39.93
N ALA A 74 21.12 -16.09 40.56
CA ALA A 74 22.00 -16.39 41.69
C ALA A 74 21.36 -17.18 42.86
N PRO A 75 20.10 -16.97 43.27
CA PRO A 75 19.48 -17.79 44.32
C PRO A 75 19.32 -19.26 43.91
N ALA A 76 18.80 -19.50 42.69
CA ALA A 76 18.57 -20.83 42.16
C ALA A 76 19.87 -21.58 41.84
N GLU A 77 20.93 -20.87 41.45
CA GLU A 77 22.26 -21.45 41.25
C GLU A 77 22.92 -21.85 42.57
N VAL A 78 22.76 -21.05 43.63
CA VAL A 78 23.23 -21.43 44.98
C VAL A 78 22.44 -22.62 45.52
N GLU A 79 21.13 -22.68 45.29
CA GLU A 79 20.31 -23.85 45.64
C GLU A 79 20.73 -25.09 44.84
N ALA A 80 20.96 -24.98 43.52
CA ALA A 80 21.44 -26.09 42.69
C ALA A 80 22.88 -26.53 43.01
N GLU A 81 23.78 -25.62 43.37
CA GLU A 81 25.13 -25.97 43.85
C GLU A 81 25.07 -26.69 45.20
N VAL A 82 24.16 -26.29 46.10
CA VAL A 82 23.93 -26.97 47.39
C VAL A 82 23.28 -28.35 47.21
N GLU A 83 22.33 -28.50 46.29
CA GLU A 83 21.76 -29.81 45.94
C GLU A 83 22.81 -30.73 45.27
N ALA A 84 23.67 -30.20 44.39
CA ALA A 84 24.75 -30.96 43.77
C ALA A 84 25.91 -31.32 44.73
N GLU A 85 26.18 -30.50 45.76
CA GLU A 85 27.05 -30.90 46.88
C GLU A 85 26.38 -31.95 47.77
N ALA A 86 25.07 -31.84 48.01
CA ALA A 86 24.32 -32.84 48.77
C ALA A 86 24.35 -34.22 48.10
N GLU A 87 24.09 -34.29 46.79
CA GLU A 87 24.13 -35.53 45.99
C GLU A 87 25.53 -36.19 46.04
N LYS A 88 26.60 -35.39 45.92
CA LYS A 88 27.99 -35.86 46.09
C LYS A 88 28.32 -36.33 47.49
N THR A 89 27.70 -35.76 48.53
CA THR A 89 27.88 -36.23 49.90
C THR A 89 27.09 -37.49 50.23
N GLU A 90 25.96 -37.78 49.56
CA GLU A 90 25.33 -39.11 49.65
C GLU A 90 26.16 -40.18 48.93
N GLU A 91 26.65 -39.92 47.71
CA GLU A 91 27.45 -40.88 46.93
C GLU A 91 28.77 -41.26 47.64
N THR A 92 29.35 -40.35 48.44
CA THR A 92 30.56 -40.64 49.24
C THR A 92 30.30 -41.34 50.57
N VAL A 93 29.06 -41.39 51.07
CA VAL A 93 28.70 -42.14 52.29
C VAL A 93 28.35 -43.60 51.98
N GLU A 94 27.79 -43.89 50.80
CA GLU A 94 27.44 -45.27 50.41
C GLU A 94 28.67 -46.12 50.04
N ALA A 95 29.76 -45.49 49.56
CA ALA A 95 30.99 -46.16 49.15
C ALA A 95 31.88 -46.71 50.30
N ALA A 96 31.47 -46.54 51.57
CA ALA A 96 32.30 -46.84 52.74
C ALA A 96 32.01 -48.20 53.43
N ALA A 97 31.12 -49.04 52.87
CA ALA A 97 30.63 -50.26 53.52
C ALA A 97 31.04 -51.59 52.83
N GLU A 98 32.14 -52.17 53.32
CA GLU A 98 32.41 -53.64 53.37
C GLU A 98 32.79 -54.41 52.05
N PRO A 99 33.34 -55.66 52.10
CA PRO A 99 34.76 -55.82 51.74
C PRO A 99 35.11 -56.97 50.74
N GLU A 100 36.42 -57.19 50.56
CA GLU A 100 37.08 -58.11 49.61
C GLU A 100 36.58 -59.57 49.58
N THR A 101 36.60 -60.20 48.38
CA THR A 101 37.13 -61.57 48.18
C THR A 101 37.65 -61.78 46.73
N LYS A 102 38.47 -62.82 46.53
CA LYS A 102 39.24 -63.08 45.29
C LYS A 102 38.56 -64.07 44.31
N ALA A 103 39.02 -64.00 43.06
CA ALA A 103 39.50 -65.13 42.22
C ALA A 103 38.68 -65.57 40.98
N VAL A 104 39.37 -65.43 39.83
CA VAL A 104 39.64 -66.49 38.81
C VAL A 104 38.73 -66.64 37.57
N GLU A 105 39.45 -66.70 36.44
CA GLU A 105 39.16 -67.25 35.09
C GLU A 105 38.21 -66.58 34.08
N ALA A 106 38.74 -66.52 32.84
CA ALA A 106 38.08 -66.31 31.55
C ALA A 106 37.69 -67.71 30.97
N PRO A 107 37.14 -67.90 29.73
CA PRO A 107 37.13 -66.97 28.59
C PRO A 107 35.93 -67.00 27.60
N LYS A 108 36.01 -66.08 26.61
CA LYS A 108 35.68 -66.20 25.17
C LYS A 108 34.25 -66.52 24.64
N GLU A 109 33.93 -65.77 23.57
CA GLU A 109 33.09 -66.12 22.40
C GLU A 109 31.57 -66.27 22.66
N GLU A 110 30.64 -65.93 21.76
CA GLU A 110 30.69 -65.73 20.30
C GLU A 110 29.49 -64.88 19.76
N GLU A 111 29.57 -64.34 18.52
CA GLU A 111 28.47 -64.08 17.54
C GLU A 111 27.25 -63.15 17.85
N VAL A 112 26.53 -62.48 16.92
CA VAL A 112 26.65 -62.16 15.46
C VAL A 112 25.92 -60.83 15.13
N ALA A 113 26.24 -60.21 13.97
CA ALA A 113 25.33 -59.55 13.00
C ALA A 113 24.47 -58.32 13.39
N ALA A 114 24.18 -57.34 12.51
CA ALA A 114 24.73 -56.99 11.18
C ALA A 114 24.21 -55.60 10.75
N LYS A 115 24.92 -54.91 9.83
CA LYS A 115 24.30 -54.28 8.64
C LYS A 115 25.33 -53.85 7.59
N GLU A 116 24.88 -53.87 6.33
CA GLU A 116 25.62 -53.55 5.10
C GLU A 116 25.53 -52.05 4.76
N GLU A 117 26.48 -51.56 3.96
CA GLU A 117 26.18 -50.88 2.68
C GLU A 117 27.41 -50.89 1.73
N GLU A 118 27.18 -50.71 0.43
CA GLU A 118 28.05 -51.16 -0.67
C GLU A 118 28.77 -50.01 -1.43
N GLU A 119 29.70 -50.40 -2.31
CA GLU A 119 30.82 -49.71 -2.96
C GLU A 119 30.64 -48.36 -3.69
N ALA A 120 31.79 -47.70 -3.91
CA ALA A 120 32.04 -46.64 -4.90
C ALA A 120 32.33 -47.25 -6.31
N PRO A 121 32.88 -46.52 -7.32
CA PRO A 121 34.35 -46.33 -7.34
C PRO A 121 34.92 -45.08 -8.08
N LYS A 122 36.13 -44.65 -7.65
CA LYS A 122 37.32 -44.21 -8.45
C LYS A 122 37.21 -43.01 -9.44
N GLU A 123 38.31 -42.33 -9.86
CA GLU A 123 39.74 -42.69 -9.90
C GLU A 123 40.69 -41.46 -9.80
N GLU A 124 41.86 -41.63 -9.15
CA GLU A 124 43.25 -41.11 -9.39
C GLU A 124 43.52 -39.65 -9.90
N GLU A 125 44.38 -38.85 -9.22
CA GLU A 125 45.86 -38.72 -9.34
C GLU A 125 46.38 -38.08 -10.65
N ALA A 126 47.47 -37.29 -10.73
CA ALA A 126 48.34 -36.62 -9.74
C ALA A 126 49.26 -35.59 -10.44
N ALA A 127 49.89 -34.67 -9.68
CA ALA A 127 51.26 -34.10 -9.87
C ALA A 127 51.64 -33.36 -11.22
N LYS A 128 52.63 -32.45 -11.33
CA LYS A 128 53.66 -31.88 -10.43
C LYS A 128 54.29 -30.59 -11.05
N GLU A 129 54.90 -29.73 -10.21
CA GLU A 129 56.14 -28.91 -10.40
C GLU A 129 56.38 -28.04 -11.66
N GLU A 130 56.50 -26.71 -11.53
CA GLU A 130 57.74 -25.86 -11.42
C GLU A 130 58.16 -25.24 -12.79
N GLU A 131 58.87 -24.10 -12.92
CA GLU A 131 59.68 -23.30 -11.99
C GLU A 131 59.77 -21.79 -12.39
N ALA A 132 60.31 -20.96 -11.48
CA ALA A 132 61.20 -19.79 -11.70
C ALA A 132 60.75 -18.48 -12.43
N ALA A 133 60.44 -17.48 -11.59
CA ALA A 133 61.16 -16.19 -11.43
C ALA A 133 61.38 -15.18 -12.60
N LYS A 134 60.94 -13.92 -12.41
CA LYS A 134 61.80 -12.78 -11.99
C LYS A 134 61.05 -11.45 -11.74
N GLU A 135 61.45 -10.78 -10.65
CA GLU A 135 61.80 -9.34 -10.49
C GLU A 135 61.05 -8.23 -11.25
N GLU A 136 60.53 -7.22 -10.53
CA GLU A 136 61.20 -5.90 -10.43
C GLU A 136 60.73 -5.08 -9.20
N GLU A 137 61.41 -3.95 -8.93
CA GLU A 137 61.58 -3.35 -7.60
C GLU A 137 60.63 -2.21 -7.18
N VAL A 138 60.66 -1.95 -5.87
CA VAL A 138 60.17 -0.75 -5.18
C VAL A 138 61.14 0.43 -5.40
N LYS A 139 60.66 1.68 -5.34
CA LYS A 139 61.52 2.84 -5.04
C LYS A 139 61.30 3.35 -3.62
N GLU A 140 62.39 3.42 -2.87
CA GLU A 140 62.49 4.12 -1.58
C GLU A 140 62.33 5.64 -1.76
N GLU A 141 61.89 6.31 -0.69
CA GLU A 141 62.70 7.40 -0.12
C GLU A 141 62.78 7.20 1.39
N ALA A 142 63.99 7.27 1.94
CA ALA A 142 64.30 6.97 3.33
C ALA A 142 64.60 8.24 4.15
N ALA A 143 64.16 8.24 5.40
CA ALA A 143 64.72 9.10 6.45
C ALA A 143 64.84 8.28 7.73
N VAL A 144 66.09 8.06 8.17
CA VAL A 144 66.42 7.23 9.34
C VAL A 144 66.81 8.13 10.51
N GLU A 145 66.14 7.96 11.64
CA GLU A 145 66.72 8.19 12.97
C GLU A 145 66.27 7.08 13.93
N GLU A 146 67.23 6.40 14.56
CA GLU A 146 66.99 5.39 15.60
C GLU A 146 67.00 6.04 17.02
N PRO A 147 66.93 5.29 18.14
CA PRO A 147 65.65 4.84 18.66
C PRO A 147 65.45 5.20 20.15
N LYS A 148 64.20 5.25 20.62
CA LYS A 148 63.90 5.07 22.05
C LYS A 148 62.82 4.04 22.28
N LYS A 149 63.21 2.98 23.01
CA LYS A 149 62.31 1.97 23.55
C LYS A 149 61.29 2.60 24.50
N GLU A 150 60.00 2.36 24.24
CA GLU A 150 59.04 2.04 25.30
C GLU A 150 58.20 0.83 24.85
N GLU A 151 58.60 -0.36 25.29
CA GLU A 151 57.83 -1.59 25.10
C GLU A 151 56.57 -1.57 25.98
N LYS A 152 55.45 -1.08 25.45
CA LYS A 152 54.12 -1.44 25.99
C LYS A 152 53.58 -2.67 25.28
N LYS A 153 53.91 -3.81 25.87
CA LYS A 153 53.38 -5.15 25.59
C LYS A 153 51.85 -5.11 25.51
N LYS A 154 51.28 -5.11 24.29
CA LYS A 154 49.85 -5.42 24.09
C LYS A 154 49.68 -6.92 24.25
N GLU A 155 49.40 -7.36 25.47
CA GLU A 155 48.94 -8.72 25.70
C GLU A 155 47.58 -8.88 25.01
N LYS A 156 47.55 -9.73 23.98
CA LYS A 156 46.35 -10.07 23.22
C LYS A 156 45.50 -10.96 24.12
N LYS A 157 44.69 -10.34 24.98
CA LYS A 157 43.73 -11.02 25.84
C LYS A 157 42.86 -11.91 24.97
N VAL A 158 43.01 -13.22 25.10
CA VAL A 158 42.01 -14.18 24.62
C VAL A 158 40.78 -13.90 25.47
N GLU A 159 39.73 -13.35 24.86
CA GLU A 159 38.47 -13.18 25.57
C GLU A 159 37.93 -14.57 25.93
N ALA A 160 37.65 -14.76 27.22
CA ALA A 160 36.88 -15.91 27.65
C ALA A 160 35.52 -15.89 26.93
N PRO A 161 34.90 -17.06 26.65
CA PRO A 161 33.56 -17.09 26.08
C PRO A 161 32.61 -16.23 26.92
N PRO A 162 31.68 -15.48 26.29
CA PRO A 162 30.77 -14.60 27.02
C PRO A 162 29.98 -15.41 28.05
N SER A 163 29.78 -14.82 29.22
CA SER A 163 28.98 -15.44 30.29
C SER A 163 27.59 -15.82 29.78
N PRO A 164 26.96 -16.93 30.22
CA PRO A 164 25.60 -17.28 29.82
C PRO A 164 24.59 -16.16 30.10
N TYR A 165 24.75 -15.39 31.18
CA TYR A 165 23.90 -14.21 31.44
C TYR A 165 24.11 -13.09 30.41
N ARG A 166 25.31 -12.94 29.84
CA ARG A 166 25.59 -11.96 28.77
C ARG A 166 24.91 -12.33 27.47
N LEU A 167 24.97 -13.62 27.10
CA LEU A 167 24.24 -14.13 25.94
C LEU A 167 22.74 -13.88 26.11
N ARG A 168 22.20 -14.22 27.28
CA ARG A 168 20.78 -14.02 27.59
C ARG A 168 20.39 -12.53 27.64
N ALA A 169 21.24 -11.68 28.19
CA ALA A 169 21.04 -10.23 28.18
C ALA A 169 21.00 -9.65 26.76
N LYS A 170 21.78 -10.21 25.82
CA LYS A 170 21.69 -9.85 24.40
C LYS A 170 20.35 -10.30 23.79
N GLU A 171 19.91 -11.53 24.05
CA GLU A 171 18.59 -12.02 23.59
C GLU A 171 17.45 -11.13 24.09
N ILE A 172 17.46 -10.75 25.37
CA ILE A 172 16.46 -9.83 25.96
C ILE A 172 16.55 -8.44 25.30
N ALA A 173 17.76 -7.90 25.09
CA ALA A 173 17.95 -6.61 24.43
C ALA A 173 17.45 -6.62 22.97
N GLU A 174 17.62 -7.72 22.24
CA GLU A 174 17.08 -7.90 20.89
C GLU A 174 15.54 -8.04 20.93
N ALA A 175 15.01 -8.84 21.85
CA ALA A 175 13.57 -8.99 22.05
C ALA A 175 12.87 -7.67 22.43
N LEU A 176 13.54 -6.77 23.18
CA LEU A 176 13.05 -5.41 23.44
C LEU A 176 12.94 -4.54 22.16
N VAL A 177 13.78 -4.77 21.15
CA VAL A 177 13.64 -4.11 19.83
C VAL A 177 12.52 -4.76 19.00
N VAL A 178 12.41 -6.09 19.05
CA VAL A 178 11.38 -6.86 18.33
C VAL A 178 9.97 -6.53 18.89
N ALA A 179 9.84 -6.35 20.20
CA ALA A 179 8.62 -5.91 20.89
C ALA A 179 8.26 -4.43 20.66
N GLY A 180 9.14 -3.64 20.03
CA GLY A 180 8.90 -2.21 19.80
C GLY A 180 9.09 -1.32 21.02
N PHE A 181 9.72 -1.81 22.08
CA PHE A 181 10.08 -0.99 23.24
C PHE A 181 11.29 -0.10 22.93
N LEU A 182 12.26 -0.65 22.19
CA LEU A 182 13.48 0.03 21.70
C LEU A 182 13.57 -0.01 20.17
N THR A 183 14.44 0.83 19.60
CA THR A 183 14.77 0.83 18.17
C THR A 183 16.20 1.36 17.94
N PRO A 184 17.00 0.70 17.08
CA PRO A 184 18.26 1.24 16.57
C PRO A 184 18.15 2.70 16.11
N TYR A 185 19.09 3.56 16.52
CA TYR A 185 19.15 4.94 16.05
C TYR A 185 19.29 5.02 14.53
N LYS A 186 20.02 4.07 13.93
CA LYS A 186 20.20 3.95 12.48
C LYS A 186 18.92 3.58 11.72
N ASP A 187 17.88 3.05 12.37
CA ASP A 187 16.58 2.83 11.71
C ASP A 187 16.03 4.12 11.10
N ARG A 188 16.40 5.29 11.65
CA ARG A 188 16.06 6.63 11.15
C ARG A 188 16.54 6.93 9.72
N ILE A 189 17.36 6.05 9.11
CA ILE A 189 17.73 6.12 7.70
C ILE A 189 16.47 5.90 6.84
N LYS A 190 16.27 6.77 5.85
CA LYS A 190 15.10 6.79 4.95
C LYS A 190 15.15 5.67 3.90
N ASN A 191 15.12 4.41 4.34
CA ASN A 191 15.00 3.25 3.48
C ASN A 191 13.78 2.40 3.90
N PHE A 192 12.68 2.63 3.19
CA PHE A 192 11.36 2.03 3.42
C PHE A 192 11.29 0.53 3.12
N LEU A 193 12.28 0.01 2.37
CA LEU A 193 12.37 -1.39 1.93
C LEU A 193 13.70 -2.03 2.35
N ALA A 194 14.41 -1.43 3.33
CA ALA A 194 15.54 -2.11 3.95
C ALA A 194 15.03 -3.36 4.69
N GLU A 195 15.71 -4.49 4.49
CA GLU A 195 15.60 -5.59 5.44
C GLU A 195 15.94 -5.07 6.85
N ALA A 196 15.21 -5.53 7.85
CA ALA A 196 15.58 -5.27 9.23
C ALA A 196 16.94 -5.96 9.51
N PRO A 197 17.85 -5.33 10.28
CA PRO A 197 19.08 -6.00 10.71
C PRO A 197 18.77 -7.36 11.36
N LYS A 198 19.56 -8.40 11.01
CA LYS A 198 19.41 -9.74 11.60
C LYS A 198 19.66 -9.73 13.11
N GLU A 199 20.62 -8.91 13.53
CA GLU A 199 20.92 -8.62 14.94
C GLU A 199 20.63 -7.13 15.18
N TYR A 200 19.87 -6.83 16.23
CA TYR A 200 19.49 -5.45 16.57
C TYR A 200 20.41 -4.80 17.60
N VAL A 201 21.23 -5.60 18.29
CA VAL A 201 22.04 -5.16 19.42
C VAL A 201 23.51 -5.47 19.15
N THR A 202 24.27 -4.40 18.91
CA THR A 202 25.74 -4.45 18.88
C THR A 202 26.28 -3.46 19.89
N ASP A 203 27.44 -3.76 20.49
CA ASP A 203 28.03 -2.95 21.56
C ASP A 203 28.16 -1.45 21.24
N SER A 204 28.36 -1.11 19.95
CA SER A 204 28.53 0.26 19.45
C SER A 204 27.24 0.94 18.96
N GLU A 205 26.14 0.19 18.80
CA GLU A 205 24.86 0.71 18.30
C GLU A 205 24.20 1.60 19.37
N LEU A 206 23.63 2.73 18.96
CA LEU A 206 22.79 3.54 19.84
C LEU A 206 21.34 3.06 19.71
N LEU A 207 20.71 2.70 20.83
CA LEU A 207 19.29 2.31 20.92
C LEU A 207 18.47 3.46 21.51
N VAL A 208 17.27 3.64 20.97
CA VAL A 208 16.34 4.72 21.35
C VAL A 208 15.04 4.11 21.84
N PRO A 209 14.51 4.52 23.00
CA PRO A 209 13.20 4.09 23.48
C PRO A 209 12.06 4.62 22.61
N VAL A 210 11.01 3.82 22.48
CA VAL A 210 9.74 4.16 21.83
C VAL A 210 8.63 4.37 22.86
N ALA A 211 8.71 3.66 24.00
CA ALA A 211 7.71 3.70 25.06
C ALA A 211 7.55 5.11 25.65
N GLU A 212 6.31 5.60 25.69
CA GLU A 212 5.93 6.94 26.18
C GLU A 212 6.44 7.22 27.61
N ALA A 213 6.39 6.20 28.48
CA ALA A 213 6.87 6.29 29.86
C ALA A 213 8.36 6.67 29.99
N ILE A 214 9.18 6.32 28.98
CA ILE A 214 10.60 6.68 28.95
C ILE A 214 10.82 8.04 28.27
N THR A 215 10.20 8.25 27.10
CA THR A 215 10.56 9.37 26.20
C THR A 215 10.02 10.73 26.62
N GLU A 216 8.90 10.78 27.36
CA GLU A 216 8.10 11.99 27.64
C GLU A 216 7.57 12.69 26.36
N ALA A 217 7.80 12.09 25.18
CA ALA A 217 7.40 12.61 23.89
C ALA A 217 5.99 12.15 23.53
N LYS A 218 5.13 13.10 23.14
CA LYS A 218 3.74 12.84 22.71
C LYS A 218 3.60 12.68 21.19
N ASP A 219 4.71 12.37 20.52
CA ASP A 219 4.76 12.22 19.07
C ASP A 219 4.17 10.86 18.66
N THR A 220 3.18 10.89 17.76
CA THR A 220 2.68 9.66 17.13
C THR A 220 3.80 9.01 16.32
N THR A 221 4.13 7.77 16.66
CA THR A 221 5.15 6.93 15.99
C THR A 221 4.48 5.84 15.14
N VAL A 222 5.22 5.22 14.20
CA VAL A 222 4.71 4.03 13.48
C VAL A 222 4.31 2.92 14.46
N TRP A 223 5.14 2.67 15.48
CA TRP A 223 4.86 1.69 16.53
C TRP A 223 3.55 1.96 17.30
N SER A 224 3.19 3.22 17.52
CA SER A 224 1.97 3.58 18.25
C SER A 224 0.66 3.38 17.46
N VAL A 225 0.74 3.10 16.15
CA VAL A 225 -0.43 3.00 15.26
C VAL A 225 -0.59 1.63 14.59
N VAL A 226 0.15 0.62 15.05
CA VAL A 226 0.15 -0.75 14.52
C VAL A 226 -1.14 -1.52 14.84
N ASP A 227 -1.71 -1.28 16.02
CA ASP A 227 -2.92 -1.94 16.51
C ASP A 227 -4.15 -1.43 15.76
N GLY A 228 -4.77 -2.30 14.97
CA GLY A 228 -5.86 -1.96 14.05
C GLY A 228 -5.41 -1.42 12.69
N ALA A 229 -4.12 -1.45 12.35
CA ALA A 229 -3.65 -1.14 11.00
C ALA A 229 -4.14 -2.21 10.00
N ILE A 230 -4.88 -1.79 8.98
CA ILE A 230 -5.36 -2.68 7.89
C ILE A 230 -4.58 -2.47 6.59
N TYR A 231 -3.79 -1.41 6.51
CA TYR A 231 -2.84 -1.14 5.43
C TYR A 231 -1.63 -0.40 5.99
N ALA A 232 -0.44 -0.78 5.55
CA ALA A 232 0.80 -0.09 5.85
C ALA A 232 1.80 -0.30 4.71
N SER A 233 2.11 0.73 3.91
CA SER A 233 3.07 0.61 2.80
C SER A 233 3.64 1.96 2.36
N GLN A 234 4.69 1.91 1.53
CA GLN A 234 5.34 3.07 0.92
C GLN A 234 4.59 3.51 -0.34
N LEU A 235 4.20 4.78 -0.38
CA LEU A 235 3.62 5.45 -1.55
C LEU A 235 4.49 6.63 -1.99
N LYS A 236 4.29 7.12 -3.22
CA LYS A 236 4.80 8.44 -3.62
C LYS A 236 3.77 9.51 -3.30
N ARG A 237 4.20 10.62 -2.72
CA ARG A 237 3.39 11.79 -2.36
C ARG A 237 3.83 13.01 -3.15
N LYS A 238 2.90 13.67 -3.83
CA LYS A 238 3.16 14.96 -4.50
C LYS A 238 3.12 16.07 -3.45
N ALA A 239 4.23 16.79 -3.28
CA ALA A 239 4.36 17.82 -2.25
C ALA A 239 4.83 19.16 -2.85
N GLY A 240 4.03 20.22 -2.66
CA GLY A 240 4.36 21.59 -3.05
C GLY A 240 3.99 21.98 -4.49
N VAL A 241 4.01 23.29 -4.77
CA VAL A 241 3.52 23.89 -6.04
C VAL A 241 4.40 23.54 -7.25
N PHE A 242 5.71 23.30 -7.06
CA PHE A 242 6.65 22.93 -8.12
C PHE A 242 6.66 21.44 -8.51
N SER A 243 5.74 20.66 -7.96
CA SER A 243 5.77 19.21 -8.03
C SER A 243 5.43 18.61 -9.40
N ALA A 244 5.05 19.43 -10.40
CA ALA A 244 4.77 19.01 -11.78
C ALA A 244 5.95 18.26 -12.44
N PHE A 245 7.19 18.51 -11.99
CA PHE A 245 8.42 17.91 -12.53
C PHE A 245 9.00 16.79 -11.66
N THR A 246 8.31 16.36 -10.60
CA THR A 246 8.83 15.37 -9.63
C THR A 246 7.99 14.09 -9.62
N GLN A 247 8.63 12.93 -9.51
CA GLN A 247 7.98 11.62 -9.32
C GLN A 247 7.31 11.43 -7.93
N GLY A 248 7.07 12.53 -7.21
CA GLY A 248 6.69 12.54 -5.79
C GLY A 248 7.87 12.25 -4.84
N LYS A 249 7.67 12.55 -3.56
CA LYS A 249 8.55 12.14 -2.46
C LYS A 249 8.00 10.88 -1.82
N ASP A 250 8.86 10.04 -1.28
CA ASP A 250 8.43 8.86 -0.54
C ASP A 250 7.69 9.25 0.76
N VAL A 251 6.58 8.55 1.02
CA VAL A 251 5.83 8.60 2.27
C VAL A 251 5.43 7.18 2.65
N TYR A 252 5.44 6.87 3.94
CA TYR A 252 4.89 5.63 4.45
C TYR A 252 3.49 5.93 5.00
N VAL A 253 2.48 5.22 4.51
CA VAL A 253 1.08 5.45 4.87
C VAL A 253 0.57 4.25 5.67
N VAL A 254 0.02 4.52 6.86
CA VAL A 254 -0.72 3.55 7.66
C VAL A 254 -2.19 3.96 7.67
N ALA A 255 -3.08 3.07 7.26
CA ALA A 255 -4.52 3.25 7.38
C ALA A 255 -5.05 2.32 8.49
N ASN A 256 -5.67 2.90 9.52
CA ASN A 256 -5.99 2.20 10.76
C ASN A 256 -7.50 2.21 11.02
N GLU A 257 -8.09 1.01 11.03
CA GLU A 257 -9.52 0.81 11.18
C GLU A 257 -10.00 1.07 12.61
N LYS A 258 -9.17 0.76 13.62
CA LYS A 258 -9.50 0.93 15.04
C LYS A 258 -9.57 2.40 15.44
N THR A 259 -8.64 3.22 14.95
CA THR A 259 -8.60 4.66 15.24
C THR A 259 -9.39 5.50 14.23
N LYS A 260 -9.88 4.90 13.14
CA LYS A 260 -10.57 5.58 12.01
C LYS A 260 -9.76 6.75 11.46
N LYS A 261 -8.44 6.54 11.33
CA LYS A 261 -7.46 7.53 10.88
C LYS A 261 -6.52 6.97 9.81
N LEU A 262 -5.95 7.88 9.03
CA LEU A 262 -4.73 7.66 8.24
C LEU A 262 -3.57 8.41 8.90
N TYR A 263 -2.38 7.81 8.82
CA TYR A 263 -1.13 8.38 9.31
C TYR A 263 -0.08 8.35 8.21
N LEU A 264 0.57 9.48 7.98
CA LEU A 264 1.67 9.63 7.03
C LEU A 264 3.00 9.77 7.79
N PHE A 265 4.05 9.07 7.35
CA PHE A 265 5.35 9.02 8.01
C PHE A 265 6.50 9.18 7.01
N GLU A 266 7.67 9.64 7.50
CA GLU A 266 8.90 9.72 6.68
C GLU A 266 9.58 8.36 6.43
N SER A 267 9.18 7.31 7.14
CA SER A 267 9.65 5.92 6.96
C SER A 267 8.75 4.94 7.70
N ASP A 268 8.94 3.65 7.43
CA ASP A 268 8.32 2.48 8.08
C ASP A 268 8.72 2.27 9.55
N VAL A 269 9.59 3.15 10.08
CA VAL A 269 10.14 3.12 11.46
C VAL A 269 10.17 4.54 12.06
N ALA A 270 9.40 5.47 11.49
CA ALA A 270 9.41 6.86 11.91
C ALA A 270 8.87 7.05 13.33
N ARG A 271 9.49 7.99 14.06
CA ARG A 271 9.17 8.34 15.46
C ARG A 271 8.36 9.65 15.58
N THR A 272 7.95 10.22 14.45
CA THR A 272 7.16 11.44 14.36
C THR A 272 6.27 11.33 13.13
N CYS A 273 4.96 11.52 13.31
CA CYS A 273 4.02 11.57 12.22
C CYS A 273 4.20 12.85 11.39
N VAL A 274 4.05 12.75 10.08
CA VAL A 274 4.11 13.86 9.12
C VAL A 274 2.73 14.51 8.97
N ALA A 275 1.67 13.69 9.00
CA ALA A 275 0.28 14.15 9.01
C ALA A 275 -0.65 13.05 9.52
N GLU A 276 -1.66 13.43 10.29
CA GLU A 276 -2.80 12.58 10.67
C GLU A 276 -4.06 13.09 9.98
N TYR A 277 -4.90 12.18 9.50
CA TYR A 277 -6.20 12.49 8.90
C TYR A 277 -7.29 11.65 9.55
N VAL A 278 -8.30 12.31 10.10
CA VAL A 278 -9.54 11.66 10.54
C VAL A 278 -10.34 11.27 9.29
N ALA A 279 -10.73 10.01 9.19
CA ALA A 279 -11.29 9.47 7.96
C ALA A 279 -12.69 10.02 7.63
N ALA A 280 -13.51 10.28 8.66
CA ALA A 280 -14.87 10.79 8.49
C ALA A 280 -14.94 12.19 7.82
N ASP A 281 -13.89 13.00 7.97
CA ASP A 281 -13.78 14.33 7.35
C ASP A 281 -13.09 14.28 5.97
N GLY A 282 -12.77 13.07 5.50
CA GLY A 282 -11.99 12.81 4.30
C GLY A 282 -12.84 12.39 3.10
N PHE A 283 -12.50 12.91 1.93
CA PHE A 283 -12.98 12.43 0.64
C PHE A 283 -11.84 11.85 -0.18
N VAL A 284 -12.08 10.75 -0.88
CA VAL A 284 -11.10 10.14 -1.78
C VAL A 284 -11.65 10.01 -3.20
N GLN A 285 -10.80 10.30 -4.18
CA GLN A 285 -11.08 10.16 -5.60
C GLN A 285 -9.84 9.59 -6.33
N PHE A 286 -10.04 9.02 -7.52
CA PHE A 286 -8.91 8.77 -8.42
C PHE A 286 -8.35 10.07 -8.99
N ASP A 287 -7.04 10.09 -9.26
CA ASP A 287 -6.33 11.22 -9.85
C ASP A 287 -5.30 10.73 -10.88
N HIS A 288 -5.79 10.45 -12.09
CA HIS A 288 -4.96 10.06 -13.23
C HIS A 288 -4.25 11.27 -13.89
N ALA A 289 -4.62 12.50 -13.51
CA ALA A 289 -4.05 13.74 -14.05
C ALA A 289 -2.64 14.00 -13.51
N HIS A 290 -2.37 13.62 -12.25
CA HIS A 290 -1.07 13.83 -11.61
C HIS A 290 -0.17 12.58 -11.57
N PHE A 291 -0.75 11.38 -11.59
CA PHE A 291 -0.02 10.12 -11.66
C PHE A 291 -0.84 9.00 -12.33
N PRO A 292 -0.21 8.03 -13.03
CA PRO A 292 -0.95 6.92 -13.67
C PRO A 292 -1.89 6.15 -12.74
N PHE A 293 -1.46 5.92 -11.49
CA PHE A 293 -2.24 5.23 -10.45
C PHE A 293 -2.47 6.14 -9.24
N GLY A 294 -2.77 7.42 -9.51
CA GLY A 294 -2.93 8.45 -8.50
C GLY A 294 -4.26 8.37 -7.73
N VAL A 295 -4.20 8.71 -6.45
CA VAL A 295 -5.34 8.86 -5.55
C VAL A 295 -5.22 10.23 -4.89
N LYS A 296 -6.27 11.03 -4.99
CA LYS A 296 -6.38 12.31 -4.28
C LYS A 296 -7.25 12.11 -3.05
N LEU A 297 -6.65 12.30 -1.88
CA LEU A 297 -7.33 12.34 -0.60
C LEU A 297 -7.50 13.80 -0.19
N VAL A 298 -8.73 14.29 -0.12
CA VAL A 298 -9.09 15.64 0.36
C VAL A 298 -9.53 15.53 1.82
N HIS A 299 -9.10 16.47 2.67
CA HIS A 299 -9.47 16.53 4.09
C HIS A 299 -9.51 18.00 4.53
N GLY A 300 -10.72 18.52 4.74
CA GLY A 300 -10.97 19.97 4.82
C GLY A 300 -10.44 20.70 3.58
N ASP A 301 -9.76 21.83 3.79
CA ASP A 301 -9.14 22.63 2.71
C ASP A 301 -7.80 22.06 2.18
N LYS A 302 -7.35 20.92 2.72
CA LYS A 302 -6.08 20.28 2.35
C LYS A 302 -6.33 19.05 1.48
N PHE A 303 -5.31 18.66 0.72
CA PHE A 303 -5.33 17.40 0.00
C PHE A 303 -3.94 16.77 -0.07
N GLU A 304 -3.92 15.45 -0.22
CA GLU A 304 -2.79 14.64 -0.56
C GLU A 304 -2.97 14.04 -1.95
N LEU A 305 -1.93 14.09 -2.77
CA LEU A 305 -1.85 13.35 -4.03
C LEU A 305 -0.86 12.21 -3.82
N LEU A 306 -1.40 11.00 -3.70
CA LEU A 306 -0.66 9.77 -3.47
C LEU A 306 -0.62 8.97 -4.78
N ASN A 307 0.49 8.30 -5.08
CA ASN A 307 0.61 7.38 -6.20
C ASN A 307 0.95 5.98 -5.72
N LEU A 308 0.35 5.01 -6.40
CA LEU A 308 0.58 3.59 -6.19
C LEU A 308 1.36 3.00 -7.38
N VAL A 309 1.85 1.77 -7.23
CA VAL A 309 2.72 1.14 -8.24
C VAL A 309 1.92 0.51 -9.37
N THR A 310 0.72 0.00 -9.08
CA THR A 310 -0.18 -0.63 -10.05
C THR A 310 -1.64 -0.21 -9.82
N LYS A 311 -2.50 -0.54 -10.79
CA LYS A 311 -3.94 -0.31 -10.72
C LYS A 311 -4.61 -1.14 -9.61
N GLU A 312 -4.16 -2.37 -9.41
CA GLU A 312 -4.67 -3.28 -8.37
C GLU A 312 -4.32 -2.73 -6.99
N ALA A 313 -3.10 -2.19 -6.82
CA ALA A 313 -2.72 -1.50 -5.60
C ALA A 313 -3.59 -0.25 -5.37
N GLN A 314 -3.84 0.54 -6.43
CA GLN A 314 -4.71 1.72 -6.40
C GLN A 314 -6.15 1.40 -5.96
N GLU A 315 -6.75 0.37 -6.55
CA GLU A 315 -8.09 -0.15 -6.22
C GLU A 315 -8.12 -0.73 -4.79
N ALA A 316 -7.10 -1.50 -4.40
CA ALA A 316 -6.99 -2.05 -3.04
C ALA A 316 -6.87 -0.95 -1.98
N PHE A 317 -6.01 0.03 -2.20
CA PHE A 317 -5.84 1.18 -1.30
C PHE A 317 -7.12 2.03 -1.23
N LEU A 318 -7.79 2.28 -2.36
CA LEU A 318 -9.09 2.97 -2.35
C LEU A 318 -10.08 2.23 -1.43
N ASN A 319 -10.24 0.92 -1.61
CA ASN A 319 -11.13 0.10 -0.78
C ASN A 319 -10.71 0.11 0.71
N THR A 320 -9.41 0.07 1.01
CA THR A 320 -8.90 0.28 2.37
C THR A 320 -9.40 1.59 2.96
N LEU A 321 -9.28 2.71 2.22
CA LEU A 321 -9.71 4.02 2.71
C LEU A 321 -11.21 4.07 2.99
N LEU A 322 -12.03 3.44 2.14
CA LEU A 322 -13.47 3.30 2.39
C LEU A 322 -13.77 2.48 3.66
N ASN A 323 -13.02 1.41 3.93
CA ASN A 323 -13.16 0.59 5.13
C ASN A 323 -12.74 1.35 6.42
N VAL A 324 -11.70 2.19 6.34
CA VAL A 324 -11.33 3.10 7.44
C VAL A 324 -12.38 4.21 7.65
N GLY A 325 -13.23 4.49 6.66
CA GLY A 325 -14.36 5.41 6.77
C GLY A 325 -14.22 6.70 5.95
N VAL A 326 -13.24 6.79 5.04
CA VAL A 326 -13.12 7.88 4.07
C VAL A 326 -14.25 7.77 3.05
N GLN A 327 -14.86 8.89 2.69
CA GLN A 327 -15.96 8.90 1.72
C GLN A 327 -15.43 8.93 0.29
N TYR A 328 -16.02 8.16 -0.63
CA TYR A 328 -15.69 8.31 -2.05
C TYR A 328 -16.36 9.56 -2.62
N ARG A 329 -15.59 10.46 -3.24
CA ARG A 329 -16.11 11.53 -4.07
C ARG A 329 -15.80 11.23 -5.53
N GLU A 330 -16.84 11.09 -6.34
CA GLU A 330 -16.65 10.98 -7.78
C GLU A 330 -16.36 12.37 -8.37
N VAL A 331 -15.44 12.43 -9.34
CA VAL A 331 -15.30 13.60 -10.22
C VAL A 331 -16.12 13.32 -11.46
N HIS A 332 -17.28 13.94 -11.54
CA HIS A 332 -18.13 13.86 -12.73
C HIS A 332 -17.61 14.83 -13.80
N ASN A 333 -17.33 14.33 -15.01
CA ASN A 333 -17.01 15.17 -16.18
C ASN A 333 -18.26 15.75 -16.87
N LEU A 334 -19.46 15.35 -16.43
CA LEU A 334 -20.74 15.95 -16.80
C LEU A 334 -21.36 16.64 -15.60
N ALA A 335 -22.18 17.66 -15.86
CA ALA A 335 -23.18 18.14 -14.91
C ALA A 335 -24.31 17.12 -14.81
N VAL A 336 -24.08 16.03 -14.07
CA VAL A 336 -25.04 14.91 -13.89
C VAL A 336 -26.40 15.37 -13.35
N GLU A 337 -26.40 16.50 -12.64
CA GLU A 337 -27.57 17.13 -12.05
C GLU A 337 -28.47 17.80 -13.11
N GLU A 338 -27.95 18.09 -14.30
CA GLU A 338 -28.70 18.60 -15.45
C GLU A 338 -29.36 17.47 -16.26
N VAL A 339 -28.81 16.25 -16.19
CA VAL A 339 -29.36 15.06 -16.86
C VAL A 339 -30.62 14.60 -16.13
N LYS A 340 -31.76 14.60 -16.83
CA LYS A 340 -33.08 14.29 -16.24
C LYS A 340 -33.52 12.86 -16.50
N SER A 341 -33.08 12.25 -17.59
CA SER A 341 -33.40 10.86 -17.95
C SER A 341 -32.18 10.11 -18.45
N PHE A 342 -32.19 8.78 -18.25
CA PHE A 342 -31.26 7.86 -18.90
C PHE A 342 -31.23 8.03 -20.43
N TYR A 343 -32.36 8.41 -21.05
CA TYR A 343 -32.49 8.56 -22.51
C TYR A 343 -31.68 9.71 -23.11
N GLU A 344 -31.29 10.71 -22.31
CA GLU A 344 -30.41 11.83 -22.76
C GLU A 344 -28.95 11.38 -22.95
N LEU A 345 -28.61 10.16 -22.51
CA LEU A 345 -27.25 9.63 -22.54
C LEU A 345 -26.97 8.87 -23.83
N LYS A 346 -25.68 8.68 -24.10
CA LYS A 346 -25.16 7.93 -25.24
C LYS A 346 -23.84 7.26 -24.88
N ASP A 347 -23.53 6.19 -25.58
CA ASP A 347 -22.29 5.42 -25.44
C ASP A 347 -21.96 4.75 -26.78
N PHE A 348 -20.88 3.97 -26.86
CA PHE A 348 -20.42 3.34 -28.11
C PHE A 348 -20.57 1.81 -28.04
N ASP A 349 -21.08 1.19 -29.10
CA ASP A 349 -21.17 -0.27 -29.23
C ASP A 349 -19.79 -0.91 -29.53
N MET A 350 -19.72 -2.24 -29.55
CA MET A 350 -18.46 -2.95 -29.83
C MET A 350 -17.80 -2.59 -31.18
N ASP A 351 -18.59 -2.15 -32.16
CA ASP A 351 -18.15 -1.70 -33.49
C ASP A 351 -17.80 -0.19 -33.52
N LYS A 352 -17.79 0.46 -32.34
CA LYS A 352 -17.49 1.89 -32.12
C LYS A 352 -18.51 2.85 -32.72
N LYS A 353 -19.74 2.38 -32.94
CA LYS A 353 -20.84 3.22 -33.38
C LYS A 353 -21.55 3.81 -32.16
N GLU A 354 -21.87 5.10 -32.24
CA GLU A 354 -22.62 5.78 -31.19
C GLU A 354 -24.07 5.26 -31.12
N VAL A 355 -24.50 4.89 -29.91
CA VAL A 355 -25.85 4.43 -29.59
C VAL A 355 -26.44 5.38 -28.55
N THR A 356 -27.54 6.04 -28.89
CA THR A 356 -28.33 6.83 -27.93
C THR A 356 -29.16 5.91 -27.04
N MET A 357 -29.25 6.22 -25.75
CA MET A 357 -30.05 5.46 -24.81
C MET A 357 -31.57 5.65 -25.03
N ASP A 358 -31.98 6.70 -25.73
CA ASP A 358 -33.37 6.89 -26.21
C ASP A 358 -33.83 5.74 -27.14
N THR A 359 -32.90 4.97 -27.73
CA THR A 359 -33.23 3.71 -28.45
C THR A 359 -34.01 2.71 -27.58
N TYR A 360 -33.89 2.81 -26.24
CA TYR A 360 -34.54 1.95 -25.27
C TYR A 360 -35.78 2.58 -24.62
N LYS A 361 -36.36 3.63 -25.22
CA LYS A 361 -37.56 4.30 -24.71
C LYS A 361 -38.74 3.34 -24.54
N GLY A 362 -39.43 3.43 -23.40
CA GLY A 362 -40.55 2.54 -23.05
C GLY A 362 -40.14 1.13 -22.62
N LYS A 363 -38.84 0.81 -22.56
CA LYS A 363 -38.31 -0.49 -22.12
C LYS A 363 -37.88 -0.43 -20.66
N VAL A 364 -37.94 -1.57 -19.97
CA VAL A 364 -37.24 -1.75 -18.70
C VAL A 364 -35.79 -2.10 -19.04
N VAL A 365 -34.81 -1.35 -18.53
CA VAL A 365 -33.40 -1.50 -18.94
C VAL A 365 -32.53 -1.95 -17.78
N LEU A 366 -31.86 -3.09 -17.92
CA LEU A 366 -30.90 -3.62 -16.95
C LEU A 366 -29.46 -3.33 -17.42
N VAL A 367 -28.84 -2.31 -16.84
CA VAL A 367 -27.45 -1.91 -17.11
C VAL A 367 -26.51 -2.69 -16.19
N VAL A 368 -25.50 -3.36 -16.76
CA VAL A 368 -24.55 -4.20 -16.00
C VAL A 368 -23.11 -3.94 -16.44
N ASN A 369 -22.19 -3.70 -15.49
CA ASN A 369 -20.76 -3.77 -15.79
C ASN A 369 -20.33 -5.23 -15.77
N VAL A 370 -19.81 -5.76 -16.88
CA VAL A 370 -19.56 -7.20 -17.05
C VAL A 370 -18.09 -7.54 -17.11
N SER A 371 -17.76 -8.81 -16.83
CA SER A 371 -16.42 -9.35 -17.07
C SER A 371 -16.40 -10.86 -17.37
N SER A 372 -15.35 -11.28 -18.09
CA SER A 372 -15.07 -12.61 -18.61
C SER A 372 -14.17 -13.45 -17.69
N LYS A 373 -13.24 -12.85 -16.95
CA LYS A 373 -12.32 -13.58 -16.03
C LYS A 373 -12.64 -13.39 -14.55
N CYS A 374 -13.90 -13.08 -14.21
CA CYS A 374 -14.33 -12.89 -12.84
C CYS A 374 -14.93 -14.18 -12.25
N GLY A 375 -14.71 -14.45 -10.96
CA GLY A 375 -15.33 -15.60 -10.27
C GLY A 375 -16.87 -15.56 -10.22
N LEU A 376 -17.48 -14.42 -10.54
CA LEU A 376 -18.93 -14.24 -10.63
C LEU A 376 -19.48 -14.48 -12.05
N THR A 377 -18.61 -14.54 -13.06
CA THR A 377 -18.95 -14.75 -14.47
C THR A 377 -19.78 -16.02 -14.73
N PRO A 378 -19.45 -17.19 -14.14
CA PRO A 378 -20.20 -18.44 -14.38
C PRO A 378 -21.63 -18.46 -13.85
N ILE A 379 -22.00 -17.50 -13.00
CA ILE A 379 -23.37 -17.33 -12.48
C ILE A 379 -24.08 -16.22 -13.26
N ASN A 380 -23.39 -15.09 -13.45
CA ASN A 380 -24.03 -13.88 -13.97
C ASN A 380 -24.43 -13.98 -15.45
N TYR A 381 -23.56 -14.45 -16.35
CA TYR A 381 -23.96 -14.54 -17.77
C TYR A 381 -25.11 -15.54 -18.01
N PRO A 382 -25.10 -16.77 -17.44
CA PRO A 382 -26.24 -17.68 -17.59
C PRO A 382 -27.56 -17.13 -17.03
N GLU A 383 -27.54 -16.44 -15.90
CA GLU A 383 -28.76 -15.86 -15.32
C GLU A 383 -29.24 -14.63 -16.09
N LEU A 384 -28.34 -13.77 -16.59
CA LEU A 384 -28.71 -12.66 -17.49
C LEU A 384 -29.31 -13.17 -18.80
N ALA A 385 -28.74 -14.22 -19.40
CA ALA A 385 -29.28 -14.83 -20.61
C ALA A 385 -30.67 -15.44 -20.39
N GLN A 386 -30.95 -16.02 -19.21
CA GLN A 386 -32.28 -16.51 -18.85
C GLN A 386 -33.31 -15.39 -18.69
N LEU A 387 -32.94 -14.27 -18.04
CA LEU A 387 -33.82 -13.10 -17.94
C LEU A 387 -34.14 -12.52 -19.32
N ASP A 388 -33.11 -12.37 -20.16
CA ASP A 388 -33.21 -11.90 -21.54
C ASP A 388 -34.12 -12.81 -22.39
N GLU A 389 -33.91 -14.13 -22.37
CA GLU A 389 -34.78 -15.10 -23.05
C GLU A 389 -36.25 -15.00 -22.58
N LYS A 390 -36.49 -14.81 -21.29
CA LYS A 390 -37.83 -14.81 -20.69
C LYS A 390 -38.60 -13.49 -20.89
N TYR A 391 -37.90 -12.35 -20.96
CA TYR A 391 -38.52 -11.03 -20.86
C TYR A 391 -38.23 -10.04 -21.99
N ARG A 392 -37.32 -10.33 -22.93
CA ARG A 392 -37.02 -9.39 -24.04
C ARG A 392 -38.27 -9.01 -24.85
N GLU A 393 -39.11 -10.00 -25.17
CA GLU A 393 -40.38 -9.79 -25.89
C GLU A 393 -41.41 -8.99 -25.08
N GLN A 394 -41.30 -8.96 -23.75
CA GLN A 394 -42.16 -8.18 -22.84
C GLN A 394 -41.65 -6.74 -22.62
N GLY A 395 -40.46 -6.44 -23.15
CA GLY A 395 -39.83 -5.12 -23.10
C GLY A 395 -38.72 -4.96 -22.05
N LEU A 396 -38.08 -6.04 -21.61
CA LEU A 396 -36.77 -5.97 -20.95
C LEU A 396 -35.67 -5.79 -22.00
N GLU A 397 -34.70 -4.92 -21.75
CA GLU A 397 -33.45 -4.85 -22.50
C GLU A 397 -32.28 -4.94 -21.51
N ILE A 398 -31.27 -5.76 -21.82
CA ILE A 398 -30.04 -5.85 -21.00
C ILE A 398 -28.91 -5.15 -21.75
N LEU A 399 -28.17 -4.29 -21.06
CA LEU A 399 -27.04 -3.54 -21.62
C LEU A 399 -25.76 -3.91 -20.87
N ALA A 400 -24.86 -4.61 -21.56
CA ALA A 400 -23.62 -5.11 -20.99
C ALA A 400 -22.43 -4.19 -21.33
N PHE A 401 -21.76 -3.71 -20.29
CA PHE A 401 -20.64 -2.77 -20.40
C PHE A 401 -19.36 -3.44 -19.85
N PRO A 402 -18.49 -4.02 -20.70
CA PRO A 402 -17.25 -4.62 -20.26
C PRO A 402 -16.35 -3.57 -19.59
N CYS A 403 -15.71 -3.94 -18.48
CA CYS A 403 -14.88 -3.00 -17.72
C CYS A 403 -13.64 -3.67 -17.12
N ASN A 404 -12.47 -3.07 -17.32
CA ASN A 404 -11.20 -3.59 -16.83
C ASN A 404 -10.69 -2.90 -15.55
N GLN A 405 -11.59 -2.34 -14.73
CA GLN A 405 -11.30 -1.63 -13.46
C GLN A 405 -11.45 -2.50 -12.20
N PHE A 406 -11.37 -3.83 -12.35
CA PHE A 406 -11.60 -4.77 -11.27
C PHE A 406 -10.64 -5.96 -11.43
N LEU A 407 -9.45 -5.86 -10.82
CA LEU A 407 -8.34 -6.83 -10.94
C LEU A 407 -8.00 -7.26 -12.37
N GLN A 408 -8.10 -6.33 -13.33
CA GLN A 408 -7.87 -6.58 -14.76
C GLN A 408 -8.59 -7.83 -15.34
N GLN A 409 -9.80 -8.12 -14.86
CA GLN A 409 -10.54 -9.32 -15.28
C GLN A 409 -11.13 -9.22 -16.70
N GLU A 410 -11.00 -8.08 -17.36
CA GLU A 410 -11.39 -7.83 -18.77
C GLU A 410 -10.22 -7.43 -19.68
N PRO A 411 -9.18 -8.27 -19.82
CA PRO A 411 -7.98 -7.89 -20.55
C PRO A 411 -8.20 -7.85 -22.07
N GLY A 412 -9.08 -8.70 -22.60
CA GLY A 412 -9.18 -8.98 -24.04
C GLY A 412 -9.75 -7.86 -24.91
N THR A 413 -9.57 -7.98 -26.22
CA THR A 413 -10.13 -7.05 -27.23
C THR A 413 -11.65 -7.20 -27.37
N HIS A 414 -12.31 -6.34 -28.13
CA HIS A 414 -13.75 -6.45 -28.38
C HIS A 414 -14.11 -7.79 -29.03
N GLU A 415 -13.28 -8.25 -29.97
CA GLU A 415 -13.43 -9.53 -30.67
C GLU A 415 -13.27 -10.71 -29.70
N GLU A 416 -12.27 -10.67 -28.81
CA GLU A 416 -12.06 -11.72 -27.80
C GLU A 416 -13.18 -11.78 -26.76
N ILE A 417 -13.73 -10.62 -26.35
CA ILE A 417 -14.88 -10.54 -25.44
C ILE A 417 -16.12 -11.10 -26.12
N MET A 418 -16.38 -10.70 -27.37
CA MET A 418 -17.53 -11.19 -28.13
C MET A 418 -17.42 -12.68 -28.47
N GLU A 419 -16.22 -13.22 -28.68
CA GLU A 419 -15.99 -14.66 -28.81
C GLU A 419 -16.26 -15.39 -27.49
N PHE A 420 -15.73 -14.85 -26.37
CA PHE A 420 -15.93 -15.44 -25.04
C PHE A 420 -17.41 -15.55 -24.66
N VAL A 421 -18.23 -14.52 -24.89
CA VAL A 421 -19.64 -14.53 -24.45
C VAL A 421 -20.55 -15.43 -25.27
N LYS A 422 -20.13 -15.90 -26.46
CA LYS A 422 -20.90 -16.87 -27.27
C LYS A 422 -21.23 -18.15 -26.50
N GLN A 423 -20.34 -18.61 -25.61
CA GLN A 423 -20.57 -19.80 -24.78
C GLN A 423 -21.80 -19.70 -23.87
N TYR A 424 -22.24 -18.47 -23.57
CA TYR A 424 -23.40 -18.18 -22.73
C TYR A 424 -24.66 -17.82 -23.53
N ASN A 425 -24.63 -17.87 -24.87
CA ASN A 425 -25.75 -17.55 -25.75
C ASN A 425 -26.39 -16.17 -25.45
N CYS A 426 -25.58 -15.19 -25.03
CA CYS A 426 -26.03 -13.83 -24.76
C CYS A 426 -26.46 -13.15 -26.08
N LYS A 427 -27.71 -12.66 -26.14
CA LYS A 427 -28.28 -11.99 -27.33
C LYS A 427 -28.50 -10.50 -27.14
N PHE A 428 -28.25 -10.00 -25.94
CA PHE A 428 -28.39 -8.61 -25.53
C PHE A 428 -27.19 -7.75 -25.95
N GLN A 429 -27.34 -6.41 -25.91
CA GLN A 429 -26.35 -5.47 -26.42
C GLN A 429 -25.08 -5.43 -25.58
N PHE A 430 -23.92 -5.43 -26.24
CA PHE A 430 -22.62 -5.14 -25.64
C PHE A 430 -22.08 -3.79 -26.13
N PHE A 431 -21.46 -3.05 -25.22
CA PHE A 431 -20.82 -1.75 -25.47
C PHE A 431 -19.29 -1.86 -25.46
N GLU A 432 -18.58 -0.83 -25.95
CA GLU A 432 -17.11 -0.76 -25.89
C GLU A 432 -16.59 -0.99 -24.47
N LYS A 433 -15.40 -1.59 -24.35
CA LYS A 433 -14.74 -1.75 -23.05
C LYS A 433 -14.23 -0.39 -22.56
N ALA A 434 -14.81 0.12 -21.46
CA ALA A 434 -14.41 1.41 -20.89
C ALA A 434 -14.49 1.42 -19.35
N ASP A 435 -13.99 2.50 -18.77
CA ASP A 435 -14.03 2.75 -17.34
C ASP A 435 -15.47 3.10 -16.88
N VAL A 436 -15.83 2.60 -15.69
CA VAL A 436 -17.11 2.91 -15.03
C VAL A 436 -16.94 3.80 -13.81
N ASN A 437 -15.71 4.01 -13.32
CA ASN A 437 -15.35 4.82 -12.15
C ASN A 437 -14.26 5.85 -12.45
N GLY A 438 -14.27 6.97 -11.71
CA GLY A 438 -13.25 8.01 -11.81
C GLY A 438 -13.48 9.01 -12.95
N ALA A 439 -12.49 9.86 -13.21
CA ALA A 439 -12.59 10.95 -14.20
C ALA A 439 -12.71 10.47 -15.67
N THR A 440 -12.53 9.18 -15.94
CA THR A 440 -12.75 8.54 -17.25
C THR A 440 -14.04 7.71 -17.30
N ALA A 441 -14.86 7.75 -16.24
CA ALA A 441 -16.12 7.00 -16.17
C ALA A 441 -17.10 7.40 -17.29
N ARG A 442 -17.61 6.40 -18.02
CA ARG A 442 -18.58 6.61 -19.09
C ARG A 442 -19.88 7.27 -18.58
N PRO A 443 -20.53 8.15 -19.36
CA PRO A 443 -21.67 8.97 -18.90
C PRO A 443 -22.81 8.16 -18.26
N VAL A 444 -23.11 6.97 -18.82
CA VAL A 444 -24.11 6.03 -18.31
C VAL A 444 -23.86 5.67 -16.83
N PHE A 445 -22.65 5.24 -16.47
CA PHE A 445 -22.35 4.85 -15.09
C PHE A 445 -22.19 6.07 -14.17
N THR A 446 -21.71 7.18 -14.71
CA THR A 446 -21.61 8.47 -14.01
C THR A 446 -22.99 8.95 -13.55
N TYR A 447 -24.01 8.90 -14.42
CA TYR A 447 -25.41 9.21 -14.09
C TYR A 447 -26.04 8.22 -13.11
N LEU A 448 -25.99 6.91 -13.44
CA LEU A 448 -26.65 5.88 -12.64
C LEU A 448 -26.12 5.81 -11.19
N LYS A 449 -24.81 6.01 -10.99
CA LYS A 449 -24.22 6.08 -9.65
C LYS A 449 -24.60 7.31 -8.84
N ALA A 450 -24.85 8.44 -9.48
CA ALA A 450 -25.25 9.67 -8.80
C ALA A 450 -26.72 9.58 -8.33
N LYS A 451 -27.62 9.07 -9.19
CA LYS A 451 -29.03 8.88 -8.83
C LYS A 451 -29.24 7.68 -7.88
N LEU A 452 -28.43 6.62 -8.00
CA LEU A 452 -28.49 5.41 -7.16
C LEU A 452 -27.15 5.16 -6.44
N PRO A 453 -26.88 5.90 -5.35
CA PRO A 453 -25.66 5.74 -4.55
C PRO A 453 -25.60 4.36 -3.88
N GLY A 454 -24.37 3.85 -3.67
CA GLY A 454 -24.15 2.64 -2.89
C GLY A 454 -24.02 2.93 -1.39
N SER A 455 -24.09 1.90 -0.55
CA SER A 455 -24.06 2.03 0.92
C SER A 455 -22.78 2.65 1.50
N PHE A 456 -21.74 2.84 0.68
CA PHE A 456 -20.46 3.45 1.06
C PHE A 456 -20.01 4.47 -0.02
N GLY A 457 -20.97 5.23 -0.55
CA GLY A 457 -20.78 6.18 -1.65
C GLY A 457 -21.02 5.57 -3.03
N ASN A 458 -20.76 6.38 -4.05
CA ASN A 458 -21.32 6.17 -5.38
C ASN A 458 -20.56 5.09 -6.19
N TYR A 459 -19.25 4.93 -5.94
CA TYR A 459 -18.31 4.00 -6.59
C TYR A 459 -18.87 2.60 -6.93
N ILE A 460 -18.60 2.09 -8.14
CA ILE A 460 -18.83 0.68 -8.49
C ILE A 460 -17.74 -0.15 -7.81
N LYS A 461 -18.12 -1.01 -6.85
CA LYS A 461 -17.15 -1.78 -6.04
C LYS A 461 -16.50 -2.95 -6.78
N TRP A 462 -17.16 -3.53 -7.79
CA TRP A 462 -16.69 -4.71 -8.50
C TRP A 462 -17.39 -4.93 -9.86
N ASN A 463 -16.88 -5.90 -10.62
CA ASN A 463 -17.59 -6.56 -11.70
C ASN A 463 -19.03 -6.97 -11.28
N PHE A 464 -19.96 -6.90 -12.22
CA PHE A 464 -21.35 -7.31 -12.07
C PHE A 464 -22.19 -6.50 -11.07
N THR A 465 -21.90 -5.21 -10.86
CA THR A 465 -22.92 -4.31 -10.29
C THR A 465 -24.00 -4.08 -11.36
N LYS A 466 -25.27 -4.05 -10.96
CA LYS A 466 -26.39 -3.78 -11.87
C LYS A 466 -27.18 -2.55 -11.47
N PHE A 467 -27.79 -1.91 -12.45
CA PHE A 467 -28.78 -0.85 -12.29
C PHE A 467 -29.99 -1.19 -13.15
N LEU A 468 -31.18 -1.12 -12.56
CA LEU A 468 -32.45 -1.26 -13.24
C LEU A 468 -33.04 0.12 -13.46
N VAL A 469 -33.45 0.41 -14.68
CA VAL A 469 -34.06 1.65 -15.16
C VAL A 469 -35.47 1.31 -15.64
N ASP A 470 -36.44 2.16 -15.31
CA ASP A 470 -37.85 1.96 -15.69
C ASP A 470 -38.16 2.37 -17.14
N ARG A 471 -39.42 2.15 -17.55
CA ARG A 471 -39.92 2.49 -18.90
C ARG A 471 -39.89 3.98 -19.22
N ASN A 472 -39.67 4.85 -18.24
CA ASN A 472 -39.57 6.31 -18.41
C ASN A 472 -38.11 6.81 -18.40
N GLY A 473 -37.14 5.90 -18.34
CA GLY A 473 -35.72 6.22 -18.30
C GLY A 473 -35.25 6.68 -16.92
N GLN A 474 -36.04 6.44 -15.87
CA GLN A 474 -35.69 6.81 -14.50
C GLN A 474 -34.97 5.65 -13.80
N PRO A 475 -33.83 5.91 -13.12
CA PRO A 475 -33.14 4.89 -12.35
C PRO A 475 -33.99 4.38 -11.18
N TYR A 476 -34.33 3.09 -11.19
CA TYR A 476 -35.21 2.46 -10.20
C TYR A 476 -34.44 1.87 -9.02
N LYS A 477 -33.44 1.01 -9.28
CA LYS A 477 -32.74 0.24 -8.23
C LYS A 477 -31.34 -0.18 -8.64
N ARG A 478 -30.43 -0.25 -7.66
CA ARG A 478 -29.05 -0.72 -7.81
C ARG A 478 -28.87 -2.03 -7.05
N PHE A 479 -28.17 -2.98 -7.67
CA PHE A 479 -27.89 -4.31 -7.12
C PHE A 479 -26.37 -4.53 -7.03
N ALA A 480 -25.92 -5.06 -5.91
CA ALA A 480 -24.53 -5.35 -5.62
C ALA A 480 -23.98 -6.50 -6.48
N PRO A 481 -22.64 -6.58 -6.65
CA PRO A 481 -21.96 -7.66 -7.38
C PRO A 481 -22.40 -9.10 -7.03
N LYS A 482 -22.74 -9.36 -5.76
CA LYS A 482 -23.12 -10.68 -5.24
C LYS A 482 -24.63 -10.94 -5.26
N GLU A 483 -25.44 -10.00 -5.73
CA GLU A 483 -26.87 -10.21 -5.94
C GLU A 483 -27.06 -10.85 -7.33
N ASN A 484 -27.43 -12.13 -7.34
CA ASN A 484 -27.63 -12.93 -8.54
C ASN A 484 -28.75 -12.34 -9.42
N PRO A 485 -28.63 -12.30 -10.76
CA PRO A 485 -29.67 -11.72 -11.61
C PRO A 485 -31.09 -12.26 -11.38
N LEU A 486 -31.27 -13.56 -11.15
CA LEU A 486 -32.59 -14.16 -10.86
C LEU A 486 -33.15 -13.77 -9.49
N SER A 487 -32.33 -13.31 -8.53
CA SER A 487 -32.84 -12.94 -7.19
C SER A 487 -33.66 -11.65 -7.19
N PHE A 488 -33.59 -10.85 -8.26
CA PHE A 488 -34.38 -9.64 -8.45
C PHE A 488 -35.36 -9.72 -9.64
N GLU A 489 -35.73 -10.93 -10.06
CA GLU A 489 -36.71 -11.14 -11.14
C GLU A 489 -38.06 -10.45 -10.86
N GLU A 490 -38.48 -10.36 -9.59
CA GLU A 490 -39.72 -9.67 -9.20
C GLU A 490 -39.66 -8.14 -9.41
N ASP A 491 -38.52 -7.49 -9.17
CA ASP A 491 -38.34 -6.06 -9.48
C ASP A 491 -38.53 -5.81 -10.99
N ILE A 492 -38.02 -6.71 -11.83
CA ILE A 492 -38.17 -6.64 -13.29
C ILE A 492 -39.65 -6.82 -13.68
N LYS A 493 -40.34 -7.83 -13.13
CA LYS A 493 -41.78 -8.07 -13.39
C LYS A 493 -42.63 -6.86 -13.00
N GLU A 494 -42.34 -6.23 -11.86
CA GLU A 494 -43.08 -5.06 -11.39
C GLU A 494 -43.00 -3.90 -12.40
N LEU A 495 -41.81 -3.63 -12.93
CA LEU A 495 -41.63 -2.58 -13.96
C LEU A 495 -42.19 -2.98 -15.33
N LEU A 496 -42.13 -4.27 -15.70
CA LEU A 496 -42.72 -4.74 -16.96
C LEU A 496 -44.25 -4.67 -16.94
N ALA A 497 -44.89 -4.86 -15.79
CA ALA A 497 -46.34 -4.76 -15.60
C ALA A 497 -46.86 -3.31 -15.63
N LYS A 498 -46.00 -2.31 -15.37
CA LYS A 498 -46.32 -0.90 -15.56
C LYS A 498 -46.28 -0.56 -17.05
N LEU A 499 -47.26 0.22 -17.52
CA LEU A 499 -47.18 0.86 -18.82
C LEU A 499 -46.20 2.04 -18.75
N PRO A 500 -45.53 2.43 -19.86
CA PRO A 500 -44.83 3.71 -19.91
C PRO A 500 -45.84 4.84 -19.69
N ASP A 501 -45.40 5.94 -19.09
CA ASP A 501 -46.24 7.14 -19.01
C ASP A 501 -46.56 7.64 -20.43
N PRO A 502 -47.76 8.23 -20.66
CA PRO A 502 -48.04 8.85 -21.95
C PRO A 502 -47.00 9.94 -22.19
N GLU A 503 -46.41 9.96 -23.39
CA GLU A 503 -45.37 10.96 -23.71
C GLU A 503 -45.90 12.37 -23.43
N PRO A 504 -45.11 13.25 -22.79
CA PRO A 504 -45.51 14.62 -22.59
C PRO A 504 -45.76 15.23 -23.95
N VAL A 505 -47.02 15.60 -24.21
CA VAL A 505 -47.39 16.34 -25.42
C VAL A 505 -46.63 17.65 -25.36
N GLU A 506 -45.65 17.84 -26.25
CA GLU A 506 -45.03 19.13 -26.44
C GLU A 506 -46.13 20.10 -26.86
N GLU A 507 -46.49 21.04 -25.98
CA GLU A 507 -47.39 22.12 -26.35
C GLU A 507 -46.67 22.95 -27.42
N GLU A 508 -47.14 22.85 -28.67
CA GLU A 508 -46.68 23.73 -29.74
C GLU A 508 -46.76 25.19 -29.25
N PRO A 509 -45.71 26.01 -29.48
CA PRO A 509 -45.69 27.38 -29.00
C PRO A 509 -46.85 28.13 -29.64
N LYS A 510 -47.86 28.41 -28.82
CA LYS A 510 -49.10 29.04 -29.23
C LYS A 510 -48.78 30.38 -29.89
N ALA A 511 -49.02 30.49 -31.20
CA ALA A 511 -48.72 31.68 -31.96
C ALA A 511 -49.40 32.90 -31.32
N GLU A 512 -48.59 33.86 -30.90
CA GLU A 512 -49.06 35.07 -30.22
C GLU A 512 -49.77 35.96 -31.25
N GLU A 513 -51.08 36.15 -31.08
CA GLU A 513 -51.88 36.99 -31.97
C GLU A 513 -51.45 38.46 -31.83
N ALA A 514 -50.88 39.02 -32.90
CA ALA A 514 -50.45 40.40 -32.93
C ALA A 514 -51.65 41.35 -33.09
N GLU A 515 -52.12 41.97 -31.98
CA GLU A 515 -53.10 43.07 -32.04
C GLU A 515 -52.49 44.44 -31.68
N ALA A 516 -52.14 45.16 -32.74
CA ALA A 516 -52.16 46.62 -32.91
C ALA A 516 -51.75 47.56 -31.75
N ALA A 517 -50.56 48.18 -31.89
CA ALA A 517 -50.26 49.49 -31.33
C ALA A 517 -49.86 50.49 -32.44
N LYS A 518 -50.51 51.66 -32.49
CA LYS A 518 -50.24 52.79 -33.38
C LYS A 518 -51.01 54.03 -32.89
N PRO A 519 -50.55 55.26 -33.16
CA PRO A 519 -49.19 55.77 -32.94
C PRO A 519 -49.22 57.13 -32.22
N GLU A 520 -48.07 57.64 -31.73
CA GLU A 520 -47.93 59.08 -31.51
C GLU A 520 -46.48 59.54 -31.74
N GLU A 521 -46.29 60.48 -32.67
CA GLU A 521 -45.04 61.22 -32.88
C GLU A 521 -45.12 62.57 -32.17
N ALA A 522 -44.05 62.98 -31.49
CA ALA A 522 -43.72 64.39 -31.30
C ALA A 522 -42.20 64.55 -31.20
N LYS A 523 -41.64 65.47 -31.99
CA LYS A 523 -40.25 65.94 -31.94
C LYS A 523 -40.21 67.34 -31.33
N GLU A 524 -39.13 67.66 -30.63
CA GLU A 524 -38.51 68.99 -30.45
C GLU A 524 -37.15 68.70 -29.78
N GLU A 525 -36.00 68.70 -30.47
CA GLU A 525 -35.20 69.76 -31.12
C GLU A 525 -34.17 70.42 -30.17
N GLU A 526 -32.97 70.70 -30.71
CA GLU A 526 -31.73 70.97 -29.97
C GLU A 526 -31.54 72.43 -29.52
N VAL A 527 -30.68 72.66 -28.51
CA VAL A 527 -29.66 73.73 -28.58
C VAL A 527 -28.32 73.23 -28.01
N ALA A 528 -27.23 73.49 -28.73
CA ALA A 528 -25.86 73.10 -28.38
C ALA A 528 -24.97 74.32 -28.04
N THR A 529 -23.88 74.08 -27.29
CA THR A 529 -22.65 74.91 -27.35
C THR A 529 -21.40 74.05 -27.08
N GLU A 530 -20.73 73.64 -28.18
CA GLU A 530 -19.28 73.86 -28.47
C GLU A 530 -18.34 74.23 -27.28
N LYS A 531 -17.17 73.63 -27.03
CA LYS A 531 -15.93 73.50 -27.86
C LYS A 531 -14.87 72.59 -27.19
N VAL A 532 -13.78 72.07 -27.82
CA VAL A 532 -13.39 71.69 -29.21
C VAL A 532 -11.99 71.00 -29.15
N GLU A 533 -11.64 70.16 -30.15
CA GLU A 533 -10.31 69.54 -30.44
C GLU A 533 -9.71 68.55 -29.39
N GLU A 534 -8.93 67.53 -29.78
CA GLU A 534 -8.10 67.35 -30.99
C GLU A 534 -8.14 65.91 -31.59
N VAL A 535 -7.74 65.81 -32.86
CA VAL A 535 -7.59 64.59 -33.71
C VAL A 535 -6.31 63.79 -33.36
N GLU A 536 -5.98 62.59 -33.85
CA GLU A 536 -6.12 62.03 -35.21
C GLU A 536 -6.04 60.48 -35.21
N ALA A 537 -6.33 59.83 -36.34
CA ALA A 537 -6.36 58.37 -36.52
C ALA A 537 -5.17 57.84 -37.36
N VAL A 538 -5.29 56.58 -37.85
CA VAL A 538 -4.55 55.92 -38.96
C VAL A 538 -3.53 54.82 -38.56
N GLU A 539 -4.00 53.56 -38.60
CA GLU A 539 -3.23 52.40 -39.13
C GLU A 539 -3.22 52.46 -40.69
N PRO A 540 -2.45 51.65 -41.47
CA PRO A 540 -1.62 50.47 -41.14
C PRO A 540 -0.25 50.40 -41.87
N ALA A 541 0.52 49.30 -41.73
CA ALA A 541 1.19 48.58 -42.84
C ALA A 541 2.08 47.38 -42.41
N LYS A 542 2.29 46.44 -43.34
CA LYS A 542 3.25 45.30 -43.28
C LYS A 542 4.59 45.65 -43.97
N THR A 543 5.69 45.03 -43.53
CA THR A 543 6.71 44.26 -44.31
C THR A 543 7.77 43.74 -43.31
N GLU A 544 8.28 42.50 -43.30
CA GLU A 544 9.02 41.67 -44.29
C GLU A 544 10.56 41.86 -44.26
N GLU A 545 11.32 40.81 -44.62
CA GLU A 545 12.79 40.71 -44.80
C GLU A 545 13.72 40.57 -43.55
N VAL A 546 14.88 39.87 -43.56
CA VAL A 546 15.45 38.82 -44.45
C VAL A 546 16.54 37.99 -43.70
N VAL A 547 16.91 36.84 -44.27
CA VAL A 547 17.94 35.85 -43.86
C VAL A 547 19.40 36.37 -43.91
N THR A 548 20.29 35.82 -43.08
CA THR A 548 21.73 35.63 -43.44
C THR A 548 22.22 34.23 -43.08
N GLU A 549 22.92 33.58 -44.02
CA GLU A 549 23.50 32.24 -43.89
C GLU A 549 24.84 32.19 -43.14
N ALA A 550 25.22 31.00 -42.68
CA ALA A 550 26.62 30.56 -42.65
C ALA A 550 26.69 29.05 -42.94
N THR A 551 27.48 28.66 -43.95
CA THR A 551 27.55 27.30 -44.52
C THR A 551 28.86 26.60 -44.16
N THR A 552 28.82 25.28 -43.87
CA THR A 552 29.92 24.34 -44.18
C THR A 552 29.45 22.87 -44.25
N THR A 553 29.22 22.40 -45.47
CA THR A 553 29.61 21.08 -46.05
C THR A 553 29.52 19.75 -45.26
N THR A 554 28.72 18.85 -45.86
CA THR A 554 28.59 17.37 -45.78
C THR A 554 29.86 16.58 -46.27
N PRO A 555 29.93 15.21 -46.35
CA PRO A 555 28.85 14.20 -46.46
C PRO A 555 28.94 12.82 -45.74
N ALA A 556 27.74 12.22 -45.58
CA ALA A 556 27.34 10.80 -45.75
C ALA A 556 28.14 9.61 -45.16
N VAL A 557 27.41 8.64 -44.57
CA VAL A 557 27.24 7.26 -45.13
C VAL A 557 26.17 6.45 -44.36
N THR A 558 25.35 5.77 -45.17
CA THR A 558 24.44 4.60 -45.04
C THR A 558 24.17 3.88 -43.70
N ALA A 559 22.93 3.37 -43.59
CA ALA A 559 22.48 2.31 -42.65
C ALA A 559 23.13 0.93 -42.96
N PRO A 560 22.91 -0.13 -42.15
CA PRO A 560 21.59 -0.74 -41.88
C PRO A 560 21.05 -0.54 -40.46
#